data_AF-A0A925R4Y4-F1
#
_entry.id   AF-A0A925R4Y4-F1
#
_cell.length_a   1.000
_cell.length_b   1.000
_cell.length_c   1.000
_cell.angle_alpha   90.00
_cell.angle_beta   90.00
_cell.angle_gamma   90.00
#
_symmetry.space_group_name_H-M   'P 1'
#
loop_
_entity.id
_entity.type
_entity.pdbx_description
1 polymer ?
#
loop_
_entity_poly.entity_id
_entity_poly.type
_entity_poly.pdbx_seq_one_letter_code
_entity_poly.pdbx_strand_id
1 'polypeptide(L)' 'LTAVQVGLLTIYDMCKAADRGMVMGEIRVLEKHGGKSGDWVASP' A
#
# COMPACT_ATOMS: atom_id res chain seq x y z
N LEU A 1 5.78 -1.76 2.00
CA LEU A 1 4.93 -2.00 0.82
C LEU A 1 4.20 -3.34 0.92
N THR A 2 4.90 -4.46 1.05
CA THR A 2 4.30 -5.81 1.13
C THR A 2 3.20 -5.94 2.19
N ALA A 3 3.42 -5.44 3.42
CA ALA A 3 2.42 -5.53 4.48
C ALA A 3 1.09 -4.83 4.13
N VAL A 4 1.17 -3.65 3.51
CA VAL A 4 -0.02 -2.90 3.04
C VAL A 4 -0.75 -3.71 1.97
N GLN A 5 -0.03 -4.30 1.01
CA GLN A 5 -0.63 -5.12 -0.04
C GLN A 5 -1.34 -6.35 0.53
N VAL A 6 -0.75 -7.05 1.50
CA VAL A 6 -1.39 -8.20 2.17
C VAL A 6 -2.64 -7.78 2.94
N GLY A 7 -2.59 -6.63 3.64
CA GLY A 7 -3.76 -6.07 4.31
C GLY A 7 -4.89 -5.74 3.33
N LEU A 8 -4.58 -5.07 2.23
CA LEU A 8 -5.56 -4.73 1.20
C LEU A 8 -6.12 -5.97 0.48
N LEU A 9 -5.31 -7.02 0.27
CA LEU A 9 -5.79 -8.30 -0.24
C LEU A 9 -6.80 -8.96 0.70
N THR A 10 -6.62 -8.81 2.01
CA THR A 10 -7.61 -9.29 3.00
C THR A 10 -8.92 -8.54 2.85
N ILE A 11 -8.89 -7.22 2.63
CA ILE A 11 -10.08 -6.42 2.37
C ILE A 11 -10.76 -6.84 1.05
N TYR A 12 -9.98 -7.04 -0.01
CA TYR A 12 -10.49 -7.54 -1.28
C TYR A 12 -11.19 -8.89 -1.08
N ASP A 13 -10.61 -9.81 -0.30
CA ASP A 13 -11.20 -11.12 -0.05
C ASP A 13 -12.59 -11.04 0.62
N MET A 14 -12.76 -10.10 1.56
CA MET A 14 -14.05 -9.84 2.22
C MET A 14 -15.10 -9.19 1.30
N CYS A 15 -14.67 -8.36 0.36
CA CYS A 15 -15.57 -7.54 -0.47
C CYS A 15 -15.81 -8.08 -1.89
N LYS A 16 -15.01 -9.05 -2.37
CA LYS A 16 -15.07 -9.59 -3.74
C LYS A 16 -16.43 -10.16 -4.15
N ALA A 17 -17.28 -10.51 -3.19
CA ALA A 17 -18.62 -11.00 -3.46
C ALA A 17 -19.57 -9.87 -3.93
N ALA A 18 -19.34 -8.64 -3.47
CA ALA A 18 -20.11 -7.47 -3.86
C ALA A 18 -19.59 -6.86 -5.17
N ASP A 19 -18.27 -6.74 -5.31
CA ASP A 19 -17.62 -6.25 -6.53
C ASP A 19 -16.28 -6.94 -6.77
N ARG A 20 -16.15 -7.61 -7.93
CA ARG A 20 -14.91 -8.28 -8.34
C ARG A 20 -13.94 -7.35 -9.06
N GLY A 21 -14.42 -6.21 -9.53
CA GLY A 21 -13.65 -5.20 -10.26
C GLY A 21 -12.85 -4.25 -9.37
N MET A 22 -12.85 -4.44 -8.05
CA MET A 22 -12.09 -3.62 -7.11
C MET A 22 -10.60 -3.59 -7.46
N VAL A 23 -10.01 -2.39 -7.47
CA VAL A 23 -8.58 -2.17 -7.75
C VAL A 23 -7.93 -1.49 -6.55
N MET A 24 -6.76 -2.01 -6.14
CA MET A 24 -5.92 -1.39 -5.12
C MET A 24 -4.95 -0.40 -5.78
N GLY A 25 -5.08 0.90 -5.47
CA GLY A 25 -4.28 1.98 -6.05
C GLY A 25 -3.49 2.77 -5.01
N GLU A 26 -2.65 3.70 -5.49
CA GLU A 26 -1.93 4.71 -4.68
C GLU A 26 -1.01 4.15 -3.58
N ILE A 27 -0.57 2.90 -3.73
CA ILE A 27 0.34 2.25 -2.79
C ILE A 27 1.77 2.73 -3.04
N ARG A 28 2.27 3.61 -2.18
CA ARG A 28 3.65 4.09 -2.22
C ARG A 28 4.24 4.21 -0.80
N VAL A 29 5.56 4.32 -0.71
CA VAL A 29 6.23 4.67 0.56
C VAL A 29 6.02 6.17 0.77
N LEU A 30 5.61 6.56 1.99
CA LEU A 30 5.42 7.96 2.35
C LEU A 30 6.67 8.55 3.01
N GLU A 31 7.35 7.73 3.80
CA GLU A 31 8.53 8.14 4.54
C GLU A 31 9.45 6.93 4.75
N LYS A 32 10.75 7.20 4.76
CA LYS A 32 11.79 6.23 5.08
C LYS A 32 12.89 6.94 5.84
N HIS A 33 13.21 6.46 7.04
CA HIS A 33 14.35 6.95 7.80
C HIS A 33 15.56 6.02 7.71
N GLY A 34 16.75 6.62 7.71
CA GLY A 34 18.02 5.91 7.85
C GLY A 34 18.62 5.24 6.59
N GLY A 35 19.86 4.80 6.75
CA GLY A 35 20.73 4.29 5.68
C GLY A 35 21.58 5.39 5.03
N LYS A 36 22.43 5.02 4.07
CA LYS A 36 23.35 5.96 3.38
C LYS A 36 22.63 7.13 2.70
N SER A 37 21.38 6.93 2.28
CA SER A 37 20.54 7.94 1.64
C SER A 37 19.94 8.96 2.61
N GLY A 38 20.07 8.75 3.93
CA GLY A 38 19.36 9.53 4.93
C GLY A 38 17.84 9.35 4.88
N ASP A 39 17.16 10.32 5.47
CA ASP A 39 15.70 10.37 5.58
C ASP A 39 15.09 10.89 4.28
N TRP A 40 13.97 10.27 3.88
CA TRP A 40 13.25 10.59 2.67
C TRP A 40 11.76 10.68 2.94
N VAL A 41 11.12 11.71 2.39
CA VAL A 41 9.67 11.95 2.48
C VAL A 41 9.13 12.14 1.07
N ALA A 42 8.03 11.47 0.76
CA ALA A 42 7.38 11.57 -0.54
C ALA A 42 6.77 12.97 -0.73
N SER A 43 7.07 13.61 -1.86
CA SER A 43 6.40 14.86 -2.25
C SER A 43 4.92 14.61 -2.55
N PRO A 44 4.02 15.58 -2.30
CA PRO A 44 2.58 15.43 -2.50
C PRO A 44 2.24 14.83 -3.87
#